data_AF-A0A537HAP5-F1
#
_entry.id   AF-A0A537HAP5-F1
#
_cell.length_a   1.000
_cell.length_b   1.000
_cell.length_c   1.000
_cell.angle_alpha   90.00
_cell.angle_beta   90.00
_cell.angle_gamma   90.00
#
_symmetry.space_group_name_H-M   'P 1'
#
loop_
_entity.id
_entity.type
_entity.pdbx_description
1 polymer ?
#
loop_
_entity_poly.entity_id
_entity_poly.type
_entity_poly.pdbx_seq_one_letter_code
_entity_poly.pdbx_strand_id
1 'polypeptide(L)'
;MFDLLPKPLAEAVKERGFEKPTEAQEKAIPPILEGKNVLLISPTASGKTESAILPIFTRFLMSTDRGPGVKILYMTPLRALNRDL
;
A
#
# COMPACT_ATOMS: atom_id res chain seq x y z
N MET A 1 -11.75 6.24 3.87
CA MET A 1 -10.57 6.09 2.98
C MET A 1 -10.31 4.62 2.67
N PHE A 2 -10.28 3.74 3.66
CA PHE A 2 -10.20 2.29 3.41
C PHE A 2 -11.40 1.72 2.64
N ASP A 3 -12.51 2.43 2.61
CA ASP A 3 -13.70 2.12 1.80
C ASP A 3 -13.45 2.26 0.28
N LEU A 4 -12.36 2.92 -0.12
CA LEU A 4 -11.93 3.03 -1.52
C LEU A 4 -11.10 1.84 -1.97
N LEU A 5 -10.74 0.93 -1.06
CA LEU A 5 -9.94 -0.25 -1.37
C LEU A 5 -10.81 -1.32 -2.02
N PRO A 6 -10.26 -2.11 -2.96
CA PRO A 6 -10.94 -3.28 -3.51
C PRO A 6 -11.32 -4.25 -2.39
N LYS A 7 -12.47 -4.93 -2.54
CA LYS A 7 -13.04 -5.79 -1.49
C LYS A 7 -12.02 -6.72 -0.79
N PRO A 8 -11.16 -7.47 -1.50
CA PRO A 8 -10.19 -8.36 -0.83
C PRO A 8 -9.20 -7.61 0.05
N LEU A 9 -8.81 -6.39 -0.34
CA LEU A 9 -7.89 -5.57 0.41
C LEU A 9 -8.57 -4.88 1.59
N ALA A 10 -9.82 -4.43 1.43
CA ALA A 10 -10.63 -3.88 2.52
C ALA A 10 -10.87 -4.92 3.64
N GLU A 11 -11.16 -6.17 3.27
CA GLU A 11 -11.30 -7.29 4.21
C GLU A 11 -9.99 -7.55 4.97
N ALA A 12 -8.85 -7.64 4.26
CA ALA A 12 -7.54 -7.83 4.88
C ALA A 12 -7.16 -6.71 5.86
N VAL A 13 -7.47 -5.45 5.50
CA VAL A 13 -7.24 -4.28 6.35
C VAL A 13 -8.06 -4.37 7.64
N LYS A 14 -9.33 -4.80 7.53
CA LYS A 14 -10.22 -5.00 8.67
C LYS A 14 -9.75 -6.14 9.57
N GLU A 15 -9.33 -7.27 9.00
CA GLU A 15 -8.80 -8.43 9.74
C GLU A 15 -7.51 -8.11 10.50
N ARG A 16 -6.64 -7.26 9.93
CA ARG A 16 -5.45 -6.74 10.61
C ARG A 16 -5.76 -5.69 11.69
N GLY A 17 -7.02 -5.31 11.88
CA GLY A 17 -7.44 -4.37 12.92
C GLY A 17 -7.15 -2.90 12.59
N PHE A 18 -6.98 -2.54 11.32
CA PHE A 18 -6.80 -1.14 10.93
C PHE A 18 -8.13 -0.40 10.95
N GLU A 19 -8.36 0.38 12.00
CA GLU A 19 -9.61 1.13 12.19
C GLU A 19 -9.63 2.44 11.40
N LYS A 20 -8.50 3.17 11.44
CA LYS A 20 -8.35 4.49 10.81
C LYS A 20 -6.98 4.61 10.18
N PRO A 21 -6.86 5.32 9.04
CA PRO A 21 -5.56 5.56 8.45
C PRO A 21 -4.69 6.43 9.35
N THR A 22 -3.39 6.18 9.35
CA THR A 22 -2.43 7.08 10.00
C THR A 22 -2.23 8.35 9.17
N GLU A 23 -1.69 9.41 9.77
CA GLU A 23 -1.37 10.66 9.03
C GLU A 23 -0.45 10.40 7.81
N ALA A 24 0.50 9.47 7.94
CA ALA A 24 1.36 9.07 6.82
C ALA A 24 0.55 8.42 5.69
N GLN A 25 -0.40 7.55 6.03
CA GLN A 25 -1.29 6.89 5.06
C GLN A 25 -2.23 7.90 4.39
N GLU A 26 -2.85 8.81 5.16
CA GLU A 26 -3.72 9.87 4.63
C GLU A 26 -3.02 10.76 3.60
N LYS A 27 -1.75 11.09 3.83
CA LYS A 27 -0.97 11.94 2.93
C LYS A 27 -0.40 11.19 1.73
N ALA A 28 0.00 9.92 1.90
CA ALA A 28 0.70 9.16 0.86
C ALA A 28 -0.24 8.38 -0.08
N ILE A 29 -1.35 7.84 0.43
CA ILE A 29 -2.22 6.94 -0.36
C ILE A 29 -2.81 7.65 -1.59
N PRO A 30 -3.43 8.84 -1.48
CA PRO A 30 -4.05 9.50 -2.63
C PRO A 30 -3.10 9.78 -3.81
N PRO A 31 -1.92 10.42 -3.63
CA PRO A 31 -1.03 10.68 -4.75
C PRO A 31 -0.45 9.40 -5.39
N ILE A 32 -0.26 8.31 -4.63
CA ILE A 32 0.17 7.02 -5.20
C ILE A 32 -0.95 6.39 -6.05
N LEU A 33 -2.22 6.50 -5.62
CA LEU A 33 -3.38 6.04 -6.41
C LEU A 33 -3.52 6.83 -7.72
N GLU A 34 -3.23 8.13 -7.69
CA GLU A 34 -3.16 8.99 -8.89
C GLU A 34 -1.99 8.64 -9.82
N GLY A 35 -1.10 7.73 -9.41
CA GLY A 35 0.05 7.29 -10.18
C GLY A 35 1.25 8.23 -10.15
N LYS A 36 1.33 9.12 -9.16
CA LYS A 36 2.48 9.99 -8.95
C LYS A 36 3.63 9.24 -8.29
N ASN A 37 4.85 9.71 -8.54
CA ASN A 37 6.02 9.31 -7.77
C ASN A 37 6.01 10.03 -6.41
N VAL A 38 6.18 9.29 -5.32
CA VAL A 38 6.02 9.83 -3.96
C VAL A 38 7.23 9.50 -3.11
N LEU A 39 7.77 10.52 -2.42
CA LEU A 39 8.76 10.38 -1.36
C LEU A 39 8.05 10.48 0.00
N LEU A 40 7.97 9.37 0.73
CA LEU A 40 7.37 9.31 2.05
C LEU A 40 8.43 9.40 3.15
N ILE A 41 8.41 10.49 3.92
CA ILE A 41 9.26 10.68 5.10
C ILE A 41 8.35 10.79 6.32
N SER A 42 8.54 9.89 7.28
CA SER A 42 7.80 9.90 8.55
C SER A 42 8.57 9.13 9.63
N PRO A 43 8.20 9.29 10.93
CA PRO A 43 8.80 8.53 12.03
C PRO A 43 8.62 7.01 11.89
N THR A 44 9.38 6.24 12.66
CA THR A 44 9.19 4.78 12.78
C THR A 44 7.79 4.47 13.33
N ALA A 45 7.28 3.26 13.04
CA ALA A 45 5.95 2.80 13.46
C ALA A 45 4.76 3.69 13.03
N SER A 46 4.92 4.57 12.02
CA SER A 46 3.84 5.43 11.52
C SER A 46 2.98 4.80 10.40
N GLY A 47 3.17 3.51 10.09
CA GLY A 47 2.48 2.83 9.00
C GLY A 47 3.03 3.13 7.59
N LYS A 48 4.34 3.38 7.44
CA LYS A 48 4.98 3.68 6.15
C LYS A 48 4.82 2.55 5.12
N THR A 49 4.91 1.31 5.58
CA THR A 49 4.82 0.12 4.75
C THR A 49 3.43 0.05 4.10
N GLU A 50 2.37 0.17 4.90
CA GLU A 50 0.98 0.17 4.44
C GLU A 50 0.67 1.39 3.57
N SER A 51 1.27 2.55 3.89
CA SER A 51 1.14 3.78 3.11
C SER A 51 1.58 3.59 1.65
N ALA A 52 2.62 2.79 1.42
CA ALA A 52 3.08 2.45 0.08
C ALA A 52 2.29 1.29 -0.55
N ILE A 53 1.98 0.27 0.23
CA ILE A 53 1.52 -1.03 -0.30
C ILE A 53 0.03 -1.06 -0.61
N LEU A 54 -0.81 -0.50 0.26
CA LEU A 54 -2.26 -0.44 0.04
C LEU A 54 -2.64 0.22 -1.31
N PRO A 55 -2.09 1.39 -1.68
CA PRO A 55 -2.44 2.02 -2.96
C PRO A 55 -1.85 1.27 -4.17
N ILE A 56 -0.67 0.66 -4.03
CA ILE A 56 -0.06 -0.16 -5.10
C ILE A 56 -0.91 -1.40 -5.38
N PHE A 57 -1.32 -2.13 -4.35
CA PHE A 57 -2.21 -3.30 -4.50
C PHE A 57 -3.59 -2.91 -5.00
N THR A 58 -4.12 -1.76 -4.57
CA THR A 58 -5.37 -1.23 -5.10
C THR A 58 -5.30 -1.04 -6.62
N ARG A 59 -4.28 -0.32 -7.10
CA ARG A 59 -4.07 -0.13 -8.55
C ARG A 59 -3.89 -1.45 -9.30
N PHE A 60 -3.14 -2.39 -8.72
CA PHE A 60 -2.92 -3.70 -9.33
C PHE A 60 -4.21 -4.52 -9.45
N LEU A 61 -5.02 -4.59 -8.40
CA LEU A 61 -6.28 -5.35 -8.40
C LEU A 61 -7.32 -4.74 -9.35
N MET A 62 -7.34 -3.40 -9.48
CA MET A 62 -8.21 -2.66 -10.38
C MET A 62 -7.71 -2.64 -11.83
N SER A 63 -6.47 -3.05 -12.10
CA SER A 63 -5.90 -3.10 -13.44
C SER A 63 -6.64 -4.11 -14.32
N THR A 64 -6.88 -3.74 -15.59
CA THR A 64 -7.38 -4.64 -16.64
C THR A 64 -6.26 -5.45 -17.29
N ASP A 65 -5.00 -5.06 -17.10
CA ASP A 65 -3.84 -5.80 -17.59
C ASP A 65 -3.65 -7.06 -16.73
N ARG A 66 -4.04 -8.21 -17.30
CA ARG A 66 -3.85 -9.55 -16.74
C ARG A 66 -2.75 -10.33 -17.45
N GLY A 67 -1.97 -9.67 -18.31
CA GLY A 67 -0.87 -10.30 -19.06
C GLY A 67 0.24 -10.79 -18.11
N PRO A 68 1.00 -11.81 -18.51
CA PRO A 68 2.09 -12.34 -17.70
C PRO A 68 3.20 -11.29 -17.46
N GLY A 69 3.99 -11.49 -16.40
CA GLY A 69 5.14 -10.64 -16.06
C GLY A 69 5.05 -9.99 -14.67
N VAL A 70 6.16 -9.38 -14.24
CA VAL A 70 6.25 -8.69 -12.94
C VAL A 70 5.53 -7.34 -13.02
N LYS A 71 4.57 -7.09 -12.13
CA LYS A 71 3.79 -5.84 -12.09
C LYS A 71 4.16 -4.91 -10.93
N ILE A 72 4.74 -5.46 -9.87
CA ILE A 72 5.15 -4.74 -8.67
C ILE A 72 6.53 -5.25 -8.26
N LEU A 73 7.47 -4.34 -8.00
CA LEU A 73 8.80 -4.65 -7.47
C LEU A 73 8.96 -3.94 -6.11
N TYR A 74 9.12 -4.72 -5.05
CA TYR A 74 9.41 -4.22 -3.72
C TYR A 74 10.88 -4.48 -3.39
N MET A 75 11.62 -3.41 -3.08
CA MET A 75 13.04 -3.48 -2.77
C MET A 75 13.28 -3.05 -1.33
N THR A 76 14.00 -3.88 -0.58
CA THR A 76 14.41 -3.59 0.79
C THR A 76 15.92 -3.76 0.93
N PRO A 77 16.57 -3.00 1.83
CA PRO A 77 18.03 -3.08 2.02
C PRO A 77 18.47 -4.37 2.73
N LEU A 78 17.56 -5.01 3.48
CA LEU A 78 17.84 -6.20 4.27
C LEU A 78 16.84 -7.29 3.95
N ARG A 79 17.32 -8.54 3.88
CA ARG A 79 16.47 -9.72 3.70
C ARG A 79 15.40 -9.82 4.80
N ALA A 80 15.72 -9.49 6.06
CA ALA A 80 14.77 -9.57 7.15
C ALA A 80 13.51 -8.72 6.92
N LEU A 81 13.65 -7.54 6.29
CA LEU A 81 12.55 -6.60 6.06
C LEU A 81 11.58 -7.04 4.96
N ASN A 82 11.89 -8.10 4.21
CA ASN A 82 10.93 -8.68 3.26
C ASN A 82 9.86 -9.55 3.95
N ARG A 83 10.04 -9.86 5.23
CA ARG A 83 9.12 -10.69 6.02
C ARG A 83 8.08 -9.89 6.81
N ASP A 84 8.21 -8.56 6.82
CA ASP A 84 7.30 -7.66 7.53
C ASP A 84 5.99 -7.39 6.75
N LEU A 85 5.83 -8.03 5.60
CA LEU A 85 4.75 -7.86 4.64
C LEU A 85 3.62 -8.89 4.82
#